data_AF-A0A846NHY8-F1
#
_entry.id   AF-A0A846NHY8-F1
#
_cell.length_a   1.000
_cell.length_b   1.000
_cell.length_c   1.000
_cell.angle_alpha   90.00
_cell.angle_beta   90.00
_cell.angle_gamma   90.00
#
_symmetry.space_group_name_H-M   'P 1'
#
loop_
_entity.id
_entity.type
_entity.pdbx_description
1 polymer ?
#
loop_
_entity_poly.entity_id
_entity_poly.type
_entity_poly.pdbx_seq_one_letter_code
_entity_poly.pdbx_strand_id
1 'polypeptide(L)' 'MAFKTLEELKNGTKIKTKKIPRCRDCGSTNIYGISRVVGYFSRIENWNKSKRAEFTDRQKGNYNLS' A
#
# COMPACT_ATOMS: atom_id res chain seq x y z
N MET A 1 41.99 6.81 13.73
CA MET A 1 40.68 6.98 13.07
C MET A 1 40.40 5.71 12.28
N ALA A 2 39.36 4.94 12.62
CA ALA A 2 39.09 3.66 11.98
C ALA A 2 38.31 3.87 10.66
N PHE A 3 38.99 3.68 9.53
CA PHE A 3 38.33 3.53 8.23
C PHE A 3 37.76 2.11 8.16
N LYS A 4 36.43 2.01 8.14
CA LYS A 4 35.74 0.75 7.92
C LYS A 4 36.04 0.21 6.51
N THR A 5 36.27 -1.10 6.39
CA THR A 5 36.60 -1.73 5.11
C THR A 5 35.37 -1.73 4.19
N LEU A 6 35.58 -1.73 2.86
CA LEU A 6 34.49 -1.72 1.88
C LEU A 6 33.54 -2.94 2.00
N GLU A 7 33.97 -4.00 2.69
CA GLU A 7 33.15 -5.17 3.04
C GLU A 7 32.13 -4.88 4.15
N GLU A 8 32.44 -3.97 5.08
CA GLU A 8 31.52 -3.59 6.17
C GLU A 8 30.33 -2.75 5.69
N LEU A 9 30.45 -2.05 4.55
CA LEU A 9 29.35 -1.28 3.94
C LEU A 9 28.38 -2.17 3.13
N LYS A 10 28.78 -3.39 2.76
CA LYS A 10 27.94 -4.33 1.99
C LYS A 10 27.04 -5.19 2.87
N ASN A 11 27.18 -5.12 4.19
CA ASN A 11 26.32 -5.81 5.14
C ASN A 11 24.96 -5.10 5.30
N GLY A 12 24.10 -5.32 4.31
CA GLY A 12 22.75 -5.78 4.62
C GLY A 12 21.66 -4.74 4.87
N THR A 13 21.71 -3.55 4.26
CA THR A 13 20.48 -2.75 4.13
C THR A 13 19.64 -3.31 2.98
N LYS A 14 18.76 -4.28 3.27
CA LYS A 14 17.66 -4.64 2.37
C LYS A 14 16.72 -3.44 2.24
N ILE A 15 16.99 -2.56 1.29
CA ILE A 15 16.10 -1.45 0.94
C ILE A 15 14.82 -2.10 0.40
N LYS A 16 13.78 -2.22 1.23
CA LYS A 16 12.44 -2.62 0.78
C LYS A 16 11.91 -1.50 -0.11
N THR A 17 12.16 -1.57 -1.40
CA THR A 17 11.64 -0.62 -2.37
C THR A 17 10.12 -0.79 -2.43
N LYS A 18 9.40 0.13 -1.79
CA LYS A 18 7.93 0.22 -1.87
C LYS A 18 7.56 0.53 -3.32
N LYS A 19 6.93 -0.42 -4.02
CA LYS A 19 6.48 -0.23 -5.40
C LYS A 19 5.38 0.85 -5.43
N ILE A 20 5.68 1.99 -6.05
CA ILE A 20 4.70 3.07 -6.26
C ILE A 20 3.81 2.64 -7.44
N PRO A 21 2.49 2.59 -7.28
CA PRO A 21 1.60 2.20 -8.36
C PRO A 21 1.55 3.33 -9.41
N ARG A 22 1.46 2.95 -10.69
CA ARG A 22 1.47 3.87 -11.84
C ARG A 22 0.45 3.41 -12.87
N CYS A 23 -0.10 4.36 -13.63
CA CYS A 23 -0.90 4.05 -14.81
C CYS A 23 -0.05 3.26 -15.82
N ARG A 24 -0.60 2.16 -16.33
CA ARG A 24 0.11 1.30 -17.31
C ARG A 24 0.25 1.95 -18.68
N ASP A 25 -0.62 2.90 -19.00
CA ASP A 25 -0.69 3.50 -20.34
C ASP A 25 0.19 4.76 -20.46
N CYS A 26 0.17 5.64 -19.44
CA CYS A 26 0.89 6.92 -19.47
C CYS A 26 1.96 7.09 -18.37
N GLY A 27 2.12 6.11 -17.47
CA GLY A 27 3.10 6.19 -16.38
C GLY A 27 2.75 7.16 -15.24
N SER A 28 1.61 7.85 -15.32
CA SER A 28 1.17 8.79 -14.29
C SER A 28 1.07 8.14 -12.90
N THR A 29 1.52 8.87 -11.89
CA THR A 29 1.40 8.52 -10.47
C THR A 29 0.12 9.07 -9.83
N ASN A 30 -0.64 9.92 -10.54
CA ASN A 30 -1.92 10.45 -10.08
C ASN A 30 -3.03 9.40 -10.25
N ILE A 31 -2.96 8.37 -9.42
CA ILE A 31 -3.93 7.28 -9.39
C ILE A 31 -4.57 7.17 -8.00
N TYR A 32 -5.74 6.56 -7.93
CA TYR A 32 -6.50 6.36 -6.71
C TYR A 32 -7.25 5.03 -6.76
N GLY A 33 -7.52 4.47 -5.59
CA GLY A 33 -8.31 3.26 -5.42
C GLY A 33 -9.80 3.56 -5.43
N ILE A 34 -10.56 2.75 -6.15
CA ILE A 34 -12.02 2.78 -6.10
C ILE A 34 -12.56 1.42 -5.71
N SER A 35 -13.66 1.40 -4.97
CA SER A 35 -14.39 0.17 -4.62
C SER A 35 -15.89 0.46 -4.46
N ARG A 36 -16.70 -0.59 -4.52
CA ARG A 36 -18.17 -0.49 -4.52
C ARG A 36 -18.72 -0.50 -3.09
N VAL A 37 -19.59 0.47 -2.79
CA VAL A 37 -20.32 0.58 -1.51
C VAL A 37 -21.81 0.72 -1.85
N VAL A 38 -22.65 -0.18 -1.33
CA VAL A 38 -24.13 -0.17 -1.52
C VAL A 38 -24.55 0.12 -2.97
N GLY A 39 -23.87 -0.50 -3.94
CA GLY A 39 -24.27 -0.41 -5.34
C GLY A 39 -23.50 0.60 -6.20
N TYR A 40 -22.80 1.59 -5.65
CA TYR A 40 -22.05 2.59 -6.41
C TYR A 40 -20.54 2.58 -6.11
N PHE A 41 -19.73 3.09 -7.04
CA PHE A 41 -18.28 3.22 -6.85
C PHE A 41 -17.92 4.48 -6.06
N SER A 42 -16.97 4.35 -5.15
CA SER A 42 -16.42 5.48 -4.40
C SER A 42 -14.91 5.35 -4.21
N ARG A 43 -14.24 6.49 -4.01
CA ARG A 43 -12.78 6.56 -3.78
C ARG A 43 -12.44 6.10 -2.37
N ILE A 44 -11.51 5.16 -2.26
CA ILE A 44 -11.10 4.54 -0.99
C ILE A 44 -10.36 5.55 -0.11
N GLU A 45 -9.63 6.49 -0.70
CA GLU A 45 -8.88 7.55 -0.02
C GLU A 45 -9.78 8.46 0.82
N ASN A 46 -11.03 8.63 0.38
CA ASN A 46 -12.02 9.48 1.05
C ASN A 46 -12.76 8.74 2.18
N TRP A 47 -12.46 7.47 2.42
CA TRP A 47 -13.15 6.68 3.44
C TRP A 47 -12.59 6.95 4.83
N ASN A 48 -13.49 6.96 5.82
CA ASN A 48 -13.11 7.00 7.23
C ASN A 48 -12.38 5.71 7.66
N LYS A 49 -11.82 5.72 8.88
CA LYS A 49 -11.04 4.58 9.40
C LYS A 49 -11.87 3.29 9.46
N SER A 50 -13.14 3.36 9.86
CA SER A 50 -14.01 2.18 10.00
C SER A 50 -14.30 1.51 8.65
N LYS A 51 -14.63 2.27 7.60
CA LYS A 51 -14.83 1.73 6.25
C LYS A 51 -13.58 1.07 5.67
N ARG A 52 -12.39 1.64 5.93
CA ARG A 52 -11.12 1.03 5.48
C ARG A 52 -10.79 -0.27 6.23
N ALA A 53 -11.13 -0.34 7.53
CA ALA A 53 -10.97 -1.55 8.32
C ALA A 53 -11.90 -2.66 7.81
N GLU A 54 -13.21 -2.38 7.70
CA GLU A 54 -14.19 -3.32 7.14
C GLU A 54 -13.77 -3.81 5.74
N PHE A 55 -13.34 -2.91 4.86
CA PHE A 55 -12.86 -3.29 3.53
C PHE A 55 -11.65 -4.22 3.57
N THR A 56 -10.71 -4.00 4.49
CA THR A 56 -9.55 -4.88 4.68
C THR A 56 -10.00 -6.26 5.16
N ASP A 57 -11.00 -6.31 6.04
CA ASP A 57 -11.55 -7.56 6.57
C ASP A 57 -12.31 -8.34 5.49
N ARG A 58 -13.09 -7.65 4.64
CA ARG A 58 -13.70 -8.25 3.43
C ARG A 58 -12.67 -8.90 2.52
N GLN A 59 -11.54 -8.23 2.29
CA GLN A 59 -10.47 -8.76 1.43
C GLN A 59 -9.83 -10.02 2.01
N LYS A 60 -9.84 -10.16 3.35
CA LYS A 60 -9.36 -11.35 4.06
C LYS A 60 -10.44 -12.44 4.19
N GLY A 61 -11.69 -12.15 3.84
CA GLY A 61 -12.83 -13.02 4.09
C GLY A 61 -13.27 -13.09 5.56
N ASN A 62 -12.88 -12.12 6.38
CA ASN A 62 -13.26 -12.06 7.79
C ASN A 62 -14.54 -11.21 7.94
N TYR A 63 -15.68 -11.87 8.14
CA TYR A 63 -16.99 -11.21 8.28
C TYR A 63 -17.51 -11.21 9.72
N ASN A 64 -16.64 -11.47 10.69
CA ASN A 64 -17.06 -11.56 12.10
C ASN A 64 -17.47 -10.18 12.63
N LEU A 65 -18.62 -10.15 13.30
CA LEU A 65 -19.09 -9.00 14.08
C LEU A 65 -18.54 -9.18 15.50
N SER A 66 -17.45 -8.49 15.82
CA SER A 66 -16.90 -8.43 17.18
C SER A 66 -17.67 -7.46 18.06
#